data_AF-A0A519WHP8-F1
#
_entry.id   AF-A0A519WHP8-F1
#
_cell.length_a   1.000
_cell.length_b   1.000
_cell.length_c   1.000
_cell.angle_alpha   90.00
_cell.angle_beta   90.00
_cell.angle_gamma   90.00
#
_symmetry.space_group_name_H-M   'P 1'
#
loop_
_entity.id
_entity.type
_entity.pdbx_description
1 polymer ?
#
loop_
_entity_poly.entity_id
_entity_poly.type
_entity_poly.pdbx_seq_one_letter_code
_entity_poly.pdbx_strand_id
1 'polypeptide(L)'
;MNRVFVIGDIHGCYDELIALLEKVAFDDEDFLVALGDIVDRGNKSKEVYHFFKDRANAVVLIGNHERKHINGVLSYAQEIVKLQLGDEYDDFLKWLKGKPYYYELAEAIVVHAAYEDGKVPSIQKEEVLSGATSGQRYLNERYPPSGLWNDHYRGEKMIVYGHQVVGDFPKTINNTIGIDTGACNGGFLTALELPGFNIHQVASKRDYWKEEQKIWQLKILQSKPWVEMSLDMSGKLVDKLSFVQEPDVLEFLIKLKAWFKYLDDLLPEIIKKIEALTISLMKESGADFSLEARNYAFYNLIFKCRNGNLSLNDLEKFNTPLKRVVLARELGIE
;
A
#
# COMPACT_ATOMS: atom_id res chain seq x y z
N MET A 1 31.04 -22.88 -12.60
CA MET A 1 30.04 -22.39 -11.64
C MET A 1 29.15 -21.45 -12.41
N ASN A 2 27.83 -21.64 -12.29
CA ASN A 2 26.87 -20.79 -12.97
C ASN A 2 26.87 -19.40 -12.31
N ARG A 3 26.78 -18.32 -13.10
CA ARG A 3 26.79 -16.96 -12.54
C ARG A 3 25.47 -16.72 -11.81
N VAL A 4 25.54 -16.03 -10.69
CA VAL A 4 24.34 -15.60 -9.95
C VAL A 4 24.30 -14.09 -9.94
N PHE A 5 23.15 -13.51 -10.30
CA PHE A 5 22.94 -12.07 -10.25
C PHE A 5 21.94 -11.75 -9.14
N VAL A 6 22.40 -11.00 -8.14
CA VAL A 6 21.52 -10.45 -7.09
C VAL A 6 21.09 -9.05 -7.51
N ILE A 7 19.80 -8.83 -7.73
CA ILE A 7 19.24 -7.56 -8.20
C ILE A 7 18.58 -6.80 -7.04
N GLY A 8 18.86 -5.50 -6.96
CA GLY A 8 18.23 -4.54 -6.04
C GLY A 8 16.73 -4.32 -6.27
N ASP A 9 16.16 -3.40 -5.51
CA ASP A 9 14.73 -3.06 -5.54
C ASP A 9 14.29 -2.59 -6.94
N ILE A 10 13.48 -3.40 -7.62
CA ILE A 10 13.08 -3.17 -9.03
C ILE A 10 11.92 -2.20 -9.10
N HIS A 11 10.95 -2.30 -8.18
CA HIS A 11 9.80 -1.41 -8.10
C HIS A 11 9.11 -1.17 -9.45
N GLY A 12 8.81 -2.22 -10.22
CA GLY A 12 8.15 -2.09 -11.51
C GLY A 12 8.98 -1.40 -12.62
N CYS A 13 10.28 -1.18 -12.43
CA CYS A 13 11.21 -0.69 -13.46
C CYS A 13 11.62 -1.82 -14.42
N TYR A 14 10.63 -2.37 -15.14
CA TYR A 14 10.82 -3.51 -16.04
C TYR A 14 11.83 -3.24 -17.16
N ASP A 15 11.82 -2.03 -17.73
CA ASP A 15 12.73 -1.69 -18.84
C ASP A 15 14.19 -1.65 -18.37
N GLU A 16 14.44 -1.16 -17.17
CA GLU A 16 15.76 -1.19 -16.53
C GLU A 16 16.18 -2.63 -16.19
N LEU A 17 15.25 -3.48 -15.73
CA LEU A 17 15.52 -4.90 -15.50
C LEU A 17 16.00 -5.59 -16.78
N ILE A 18 15.26 -5.45 -17.89
CA ILE A 18 15.64 -6.06 -19.17
C ILE A 18 16.97 -5.50 -19.67
N ALA A 19 17.16 -4.17 -19.64
CA ALA A 19 18.41 -3.55 -20.06
C ALA A 19 19.62 -4.01 -19.23
N LEU A 20 19.43 -4.27 -17.93
CA LEU A 20 20.48 -4.78 -17.05
C LEU A 20 20.85 -6.23 -17.41
N LEU A 21 19.85 -7.08 -17.66
CA LEU A 21 20.06 -8.47 -18.08
C LEU A 21 20.74 -8.55 -19.45
N GLU A 22 20.36 -7.69 -20.40
CA GLU A 22 21.05 -7.56 -21.70
C GLU A 22 22.49 -7.12 -21.53
N LYS A 23 22.76 -6.13 -20.66
CA LYS A 23 24.10 -5.60 -20.39
C LYS A 23 25.06 -6.66 -19.87
N VAL A 24 24.59 -7.58 -19.03
CA VAL A 24 25.41 -8.67 -18.47
C VAL A 24 25.41 -9.94 -19.32
N ALA A 25 24.72 -9.91 -20.46
CA ALA A 25 24.45 -11.06 -21.31
C ALA A 25 23.93 -12.24 -20.48
N PHE A 26 22.87 -11.98 -19.70
CA PHE A 26 22.21 -12.98 -18.87
C PHE A 26 21.56 -14.06 -19.74
N ASP A 27 21.80 -15.32 -19.42
CA ASP A 27 21.23 -16.46 -20.13
C ASP A 27 20.51 -17.46 -19.20
N ASP A 28 20.16 -18.63 -19.73
CA ASP A 28 19.42 -19.66 -18.97
C ASP A 28 20.31 -20.53 -18.07
N GLU A 29 21.64 -20.46 -18.23
CA GLU A 29 22.59 -21.09 -17.30
C GLU A 29 22.79 -20.23 -16.05
N ASP A 30 22.59 -18.93 -16.16
CA ASP A 30 22.66 -18.00 -15.03
C ASP A 30 21.44 -18.12 -14.10
N PHE A 31 21.60 -17.69 -12.85
CA PHE A 31 20.53 -17.66 -11.86
C PHE A 31 20.28 -16.25 -11.31
N LEU A 32 19.01 -15.91 -11.11
CA LEU A 32 18.59 -14.59 -10.67
C LEU A 32 18.05 -14.60 -9.24
N VAL A 33 18.48 -13.66 -8.41
CA VAL A 33 17.95 -13.44 -7.05
C VAL A 33 17.48 -11.99 -6.94
N ALA A 34 16.17 -11.76 -6.88
CA ALA A 34 15.63 -10.43 -6.61
C ALA A 34 15.48 -10.21 -5.10
N LEU A 35 15.96 -9.06 -4.61
CA LEU A 35 15.99 -8.73 -3.18
C LEU A 35 14.62 -8.55 -2.52
N GLY A 36 13.57 -8.36 -3.31
CA GLY A 36 12.25 -7.94 -2.86
C GLY A 36 11.87 -6.62 -3.51
N ASP A 37 10.73 -6.06 -3.11
CA ASP A 37 10.18 -4.80 -3.63
C ASP A 37 10.20 -4.78 -5.18
N ILE A 38 9.72 -5.86 -5.81
CA ILE A 38 9.73 -6.01 -7.26
C ILE A 38 8.58 -5.24 -7.94
N VAL A 39 7.52 -4.96 -7.17
CA VAL A 39 6.35 -4.19 -7.59
C VAL A 39 6.30 -2.84 -6.87
N ASP A 40 5.28 -2.05 -7.19
CA ASP A 40 4.99 -0.72 -6.67
C ASP A 40 5.90 0.37 -7.23
N ARG A 41 5.38 1.61 -7.19
CA ARG A 41 6.03 2.87 -7.58
C ARG A 41 6.35 3.02 -9.06
N GLY A 42 7.01 2.07 -9.71
CA GLY A 42 7.28 2.10 -11.14
C GLY A 42 6.07 1.70 -11.99
N ASN A 43 6.19 1.95 -13.28
CA ASN A 43 5.06 1.92 -14.22
C ASN A 43 4.74 0.52 -14.78
N LYS A 44 5.60 -0.47 -14.57
CA LYS A 44 5.49 -1.82 -15.18
C LYS A 44 5.55 -2.95 -14.15
N SER A 45 4.88 -2.77 -13.01
CA SER A 45 4.84 -3.79 -11.93
C SER A 45 4.24 -5.11 -12.42
N LYS A 46 3.24 -5.06 -13.32
CA LYS A 46 2.62 -6.24 -13.90
C LYS A 46 3.63 -7.05 -14.73
N GLU A 47 4.42 -6.39 -15.56
CA GLU A 47 5.44 -7.01 -16.39
C GLU A 47 6.57 -7.62 -15.55
N VAL A 48 7.02 -6.94 -14.49
CA VAL A 48 8.00 -7.51 -13.56
C VAL A 48 7.44 -8.77 -12.88
N TYR A 49 6.18 -8.75 -12.44
CA TYR A 49 5.53 -9.94 -11.88
C TYR A 49 5.51 -11.10 -12.87
N HIS A 50 5.07 -10.89 -14.12
CA HIS A 50 5.06 -11.95 -15.14
C HIS A 50 6.46 -12.49 -15.42
N PHE A 51 7.45 -11.61 -15.53
CA PHE A 51 8.84 -11.99 -15.75
C PHE A 51 9.34 -12.99 -14.70
N PHE A 52 9.11 -12.72 -13.41
CA PHE A 52 9.54 -13.64 -12.35
C PHE A 52 8.64 -14.85 -12.18
N LYS A 53 7.34 -14.71 -12.47
CA LYS A 53 6.39 -15.82 -12.37
C LYS A 53 6.69 -16.93 -13.37
N ASP A 54 7.06 -16.56 -14.59
CA ASP A 54 7.22 -17.49 -15.71
C ASP A 54 8.67 -17.99 -15.86
N ARG A 55 9.57 -17.67 -14.92
CA ARG A 55 11.00 -18.00 -15.00
C ARG A 55 11.42 -19.00 -13.92
N ALA A 56 12.07 -20.08 -14.32
CA ALA A 56 12.51 -21.16 -13.42
C ALA A 56 13.87 -20.92 -12.77
N ASN A 57 14.78 -20.19 -13.44
CA ASN A 57 16.11 -19.83 -12.94
C ASN A 57 16.11 -18.50 -12.18
N ALA A 58 15.06 -18.26 -11.38
CA ALA A 58 14.94 -17.06 -10.57
C ALA A 58 14.28 -17.33 -9.22
N VAL A 59 14.69 -16.57 -8.20
CA VAL A 59 14.01 -16.48 -6.91
C VAL A 59 13.73 -15.02 -6.57
N VAL A 60 12.58 -14.77 -5.96
CA VAL A 60 12.17 -13.44 -5.48
C VAL A 60 12.01 -13.53 -3.97
N LEU A 61 12.69 -12.66 -3.24
CA LEU A 61 12.51 -12.54 -1.80
C LEU A 61 11.25 -11.70 -1.48
N ILE A 62 10.71 -11.89 -0.28
CA ILE A 62 9.65 -11.03 0.25
C ILE A 62 10.23 -9.76 0.86
N GLY A 63 10.01 -8.63 0.18
CA GLY A 63 10.27 -7.30 0.71
C GLY A 63 9.08 -6.72 1.49
N ASN A 64 9.22 -5.49 1.98
CA ASN A 64 8.15 -4.84 2.73
C ASN A 64 6.96 -4.47 1.84
N HIS A 65 7.17 -4.25 0.55
CA HIS A 65 6.09 -3.99 -0.40
C HIS A 65 5.27 -5.26 -0.66
N GLU A 66 5.91 -6.41 -0.90
CA GLU A 66 5.20 -7.69 -1.02
C GLU A 66 4.45 -8.04 0.27
N ARG A 67 5.03 -7.79 1.46
CA ARG A 67 4.31 -7.99 2.74
C ARG A 67 3.08 -7.12 2.86
N LYS A 68 3.11 -5.86 2.40
CA LYS A 68 1.93 -4.98 2.42
C LYS A 68 0.81 -5.57 1.55
N HIS A 69 1.14 -6.10 0.39
CA HIS A 69 0.20 -6.82 -0.47
C HIS A 69 -0.38 -8.06 0.22
N ILE A 70 0.46 -8.95 0.74
CA ILE A 70 0.05 -10.20 1.41
C ILE A 70 -0.88 -9.91 2.60
N ASN A 71 -0.58 -8.87 3.39
CA ASN A 71 -1.33 -8.51 4.59
C ASN A 71 -2.54 -7.60 4.33
N GLY A 72 -2.81 -7.23 3.07
CA GLY A 72 -3.92 -6.33 2.72
C GLY A 72 -3.74 -4.89 3.20
N VAL A 73 -2.51 -4.46 3.50
CA VAL A 73 -2.20 -3.09 3.92
C VAL A 73 -1.92 -2.24 2.68
N LEU A 74 -2.99 -1.82 2.01
CA LEU A 74 -2.89 -1.09 0.74
C LEU A 74 -2.65 0.41 0.99
N SER A 75 -1.41 0.86 0.77
CA SER A 75 -1.09 2.28 0.61
C SER A 75 -1.17 2.69 -0.86
N TYR A 76 -0.99 3.97 -1.15
CA TYR A 76 -1.17 4.52 -2.51
C TYR A 76 -0.44 3.71 -3.60
N ALA A 77 0.81 3.28 -3.36
CA ALA A 77 1.54 2.46 -4.33
C ALA A 77 0.91 1.06 -4.55
N GLN A 78 0.52 0.37 -3.47
CA GLN A 78 -0.15 -0.94 -3.55
C GLN A 78 -1.52 -0.85 -4.24
N GLU A 79 -2.23 0.27 -4.07
CA GLU A 79 -3.48 0.52 -4.76
C GLU A 79 -3.27 0.67 -6.28
N ILE A 80 -2.18 1.32 -6.69
CA ILE A 80 -1.80 1.39 -8.12
C ILE A 80 -1.57 -0.02 -8.66
N VAL A 81 -0.75 -0.82 -8.00
CA VAL A 81 -0.46 -2.21 -8.44
C VAL A 81 -1.72 -3.06 -8.46
N LYS A 82 -2.61 -2.90 -7.48
CA LYS A 82 -3.91 -3.59 -7.47
C LYS A 82 -4.76 -3.23 -8.70
N LEU A 83 -4.82 -1.96 -9.07
CA LEU A 83 -5.51 -1.53 -10.29
C LEU A 83 -4.80 -1.97 -11.57
N GLN A 84 -3.46 -1.98 -11.60
CA GLN A 84 -2.67 -2.44 -12.74
C GLN A 84 -2.88 -3.94 -13.02
N LEU A 85 -2.94 -4.77 -11.97
CA LEU A 85 -3.13 -6.20 -12.09
C LEU A 85 -4.60 -6.58 -12.33
N GLY A 86 -5.56 -5.82 -11.82
CA GLY A 86 -6.98 -6.07 -12.01
C GLY A 86 -7.37 -7.48 -11.55
N ASP A 87 -7.96 -8.26 -12.46
CA ASP A 87 -8.42 -9.63 -12.19
C ASP A 87 -7.28 -10.60 -11.80
N GLU A 88 -6.03 -10.28 -12.15
CA GLU A 88 -4.86 -11.12 -11.83
C GLU A 88 -4.29 -10.85 -10.43
N TYR A 89 -4.82 -9.86 -9.71
CA TYR A 89 -4.29 -9.47 -8.41
C TYR A 89 -4.35 -10.61 -7.39
N ASP A 90 -5.43 -11.38 -7.36
CA ASP A 90 -5.54 -12.52 -6.45
C ASP A 90 -4.54 -13.63 -6.76
N ASP A 91 -4.21 -13.83 -8.04
CA ASP A 91 -3.19 -14.80 -8.45
C ASP A 91 -1.78 -14.30 -8.14
N PHE A 92 -1.53 -13.00 -8.24
CA PHE A 92 -0.32 -12.38 -7.74
C PHE A 92 -0.15 -12.60 -6.23
N LEU A 93 -1.20 -12.37 -5.43
CA LEU A 93 -1.16 -12.63 -3.99
C LEU A 93 -0.91 -14.10 -3.66
N LYS A 94 -1.50 -15.04 -4.41
CA LYS A 94 -1.22 -16.48 -4.26
C LYS A 94 0.23 -16.81 -4.63
N TRP A 95 0.77 -16.21 -5.69
CA TRP A 95 2.13 -16.45 -6.14
C TRP A 95 3.19 -15.93 -5.16
N LEU A 96 2.92 -14.81 -4.48
CA LEU A 96 3.76 -14.29 -3.41
C LEU A 96 3.80 -15.20 -2.18
N LYS A 97 2.71 -15.92 -1.88
CA LYS A 97 2.68 -16.83 -0.73
C LYS A 97 3.71 -17.94 -0.90
N GLY A 98 4.55 -18.11 0.12
CA GLY A 98 5.59 -19.14 0.13
C GLY A 98 6.91 -18.73 -0.52
N LYS A 99 7.04 -17.50 -1.02
CA LYS A 99 8.36 -16.94 -1.38
C LYS A 99 9.21 -16.73 -0.12
N PRO A 100 10.53 -16.93 -0.20
CA PRO A 100 11.41 -16.88 0.97
C PRO A 100 11.72 -15.44 1.41
N TYR A 101 12.17 -15.27 2.65
CA TYR A 101 12.66 -13.99 3.18
C TYR A 101 14.18 -13.81 3.06
N TYR A 102 14.90 -14.89 2.75
CA TYR A 102 16.33 -14.90 2.52
C TYR A 102 16.68 -15.95 1.47
N TYR A 103 17.82 -15.79 0.83
CA TYR A 103 18.41 -16.83 -0.02
C TYR A 103 19.89 -16.98 0.33
N GLU A 104 20.33 -18.22 0.56
CA GLU A 104 21.70 -18.51 0.96
C GLU A 104 22.47 -19.10 -0.21
N LEU A 105 23.47 -18.36 -0.69
CA LEU A 105 24.41 -18.76 -1.73
C LEU A 105 25.71 -19.25 -1.08
N ALA A 106 26.67 -19.75 -1.86
CA ALA A 106 27.97 -20.11 -1.29
C ALA A 106 28.71 -18.86 -0.78
N GLU A 107 28.62 -17.77 -1.54
CA GLU A 107 29.39 -16.54 -1.34
C GLU A 107 28.70 -15.54 -0.39
N ALA A 108 27.37 -15.56 -0.32
CA ALA A 108 26.60 -14.53 0.37
C ALA A 108 25.27 -15.04 0.95
N ILE A 109 24.73 -14.31 1.91
CA ILE A 109 23.33 -14.41 2.34
C ILE A 109 22.60 -13.17 1.80
N VAL A 110 21.52 -13.40 1.06
CA VAL A 110 20.73 -12.34 0.43
C VAL A 110 19.45 -12.13 1.26
N VAL A 111 19.16 -10.89 1.65
CA VAL A 111 17.97 -10.50 2.44
C VAL A 111 17.46 -9.14 1.98
N HIS A 112 16.15 -8.88 2.05
CA HIS A 112 15.62 -7.59 1.56
C HIS A 112 16.21 -6.38 2.30
N ALA A 113 16.22 -6.37 3.63
CA ALA A 113 16.49 -5.16 4.40
C ALA A 113 17.60 -5.27 5.44
N ALA A 114 17.50 -6.22 6.37
CA ALA A 114 18.38 -6.28 7.52
C ALA A 114 18.64 -7.70 8.00
N TYR A 115 19.80 -7.89 8.64
CA TYR A 115 20.22 -9.18 9.19
C TYR A 115 20.85 -8.99 10.56
N GLU A 116 20.39 -9.74 11.57
CA GLU A 116 20.99 -9.66 12.91
C GLU A 116 22.24 -10.53 13.00
N ASP A 117 23.34 -9.94 13.46
CA ASP A 117 24.57 -10.66 13.75
C ASP A 117 24.38 -11.74 14.83
N GLY A 118 25.14 -12.85 14.70
CA GLY A 118 25.09 -13.97 15.64
C GLY A 118 23.85 -14.87 15.54
N LYS A 119 22.93 -14.61 14.60
CA LYS A 119 21.80 -15.49 14.29
C LYS A 119 22.01 -16.18 12.95
N VAL A 120 21.55 -17.43 12.84
CA VAL A 120 21.46 -18.13 11.55
C VAL A 120 20.20 -17.66 10.78
N PRO A 121 20.17 -17.76 9.44
CA PRO A 121 19.07 -17.20 8.65
C PRO A 121 17.68 -17.69 9.07
N SER A 122 17.55 -18.98 9.41
CA SER A 122 16.27 -19.62 9.76
C SER A 122 15.64 -19.15 11.08
N ILE A 123 16.38 -18.42 11.93
CA ILE A 123 15.87 -17.89 13.20
C ILE A 123 15.75 -16.34 13.20
N GLN A 124 16.07 -15.70 12.08
CA GLN A 124 15.83 -14.27 11.90
C GLN A 124 14.33 -13.99 11.90
N LYS A 125 13.94 -12.81 12.38
CA LYS A 125 12.53 -12.37 12.28
C LYS A 125 12.23 -11.98 10.84
N GLU A 126 11.15 -12.50 10.27
CA GLU A 126 10.72 -12.13 8.92
C GLU A 126 10.54 -10.62 8.76
N GLU A 127 10.01 -9.94 9.78
CA GLU A 127 9.82 -8.49 9.78
C GLU A 127 11.15 -7.73 9.69
N VAL A 128 12.23 -8.29 10.24
CA VAL A 128 13.59 -7.73 10.15
C VAL A 128 14.14 -7.97 8.75
N LEU A 129 14.08 -9.21 8.27
CA LEU A 129 14.56 -9.59 6.95
C LEU A 129 13.89 -8.77 5.84
N SER A 130 12.58 -8.54 5.97
CA SER A 130 11.77 -7.84 4.97
C SER A 130 11.72 -6.32 5.14
N GLY A 131 12.31 -5.74 6.19
CA GLY A 131 12.20 -4.28 6.45
C GLY A 131 10.78 -3.80 6.81
N ALA A 132 9.95 -4.66 7.42
CA ALA A 132 8.64 -4.23 7.90
C ALA A 132 8.76 -3.24 9.06
N THR A 133 7.78 -2.34 9.25
CA THR A 133 7.82 -1.31 10.30
C THR A 133 8.02 -1.88 11.71
N SER A 134 7.43 -3.04 12.02
CA SER A 134 7.64 -3.75 13.28
C SER A 134 9.07 -4.27 13.44
N GLY A 135 9.71 -4.71 12.35
CA GLY A 135 11.11 -5.12 12.33
C GLY A 135 12.04 -3.94 12.54
N GLN A 136 11.80 -2.82 11.86
CA GLN A 136 12.55 -1.59 12.09
C GLN A 136 12.45 -1.11 13.55
N ARG A 137 11.24 -1.14 14.13
CA ARG A 137 11.04 -0.79 15.55
C ARG A 137 11.83 -1.73 16.47
N TYR A 138 11.79 -3.03 16.21
CA TYR A 138 12.57 -4.02 16.95
C TYR A 138 14.08 -3.76 16.88
N LEU A 139 14.61 -3.44 15.69
CA LEU A 139 16.02 -3.08 15.52
C LEU A 139 16.39 -1.80 16.28
N ASN A 140 15.54 -0.78 16.25
CA ASN A 140 15.77 0.48 16.96
C ASN A 140 15.80 0.32 18.50
N GLU A 141 15.09 -0.67 19.04
CA GLU A 141 15.16 -1.01 20.47
C GLU A 141 16.43 -1.80 20.82
N ARG A 142 17.01 -2.50 19.84
CA ARG A 142 18.16 -3.40 20.01
C ARG A 142 19.50 -2.71 19.79
N TYR A 143 19.57 -1.79 18.85
CA TYR A 143 20.79 -1.08 18.45
C TYR A 143 20.74 0.39 18.92
N PRO A 144 21.89 0.99 19.30
CA PRO A 144 21.92 2.38 19.75
C PRO A 144 21.50 3.32 18.62
N PRO A 145 20.91 4.50 18.93
CA PRO A 145 20.45 5.47 17.91
C PRO A 145 21.54 5.96 16.95
N SER A 146 22.82 5.81 17.33
CA SER A 146 23.98 6.25 16.57
C SER A 146 24.49 5.25 15.53
N GLY A 147 23.90 4.05 15.44
CA GLY A 147 24.38 2.98 14.54
C GLY A 147 23.24 2.19 13.91
N LEU A 148 23.47 1.72 12.69
CA LEU A 148 22.59 0.81 11.97
C LEU A 148 23.02 -0.65 12.21
N TRP A 149 22.15 -1.61 11.91
CA TRP A 149 22.41 -3.04 12.15
C TRP A 149 23.72 -3.52 11.49
N ASN A 150 24.05 -2.99 10.31
CA ASN A 150 25.24 -3.32 9.54
C ASN A 150 26.53 -2.79 10.17
N ASP A 151 26.50 -1.73 10.98
CA ASP A 151 27.63 -1.28 11.80
C ASP A 151 28.03 -2.33 12.86
N HIS A 152 27.09 -3.21 13.21
CA HIS A 152 27.24 -4.26 14.21
C HIS A 152 27.44 -5.66 13.63
N TYR A 153 27.38 -5.83 12.30
CA TYR A 153 27.60 -7.13 11.66
C TYR A 153 29.08 -7.55 11.74
N ARG A 154 29.34 -8.78 12.20
CA ARG A 154 30.69 -9.36 12.37
C ARG A 154 30.82 -10.75 11.73
N GLY A 155 29.78 -11.24 11.06
CA GLY A 155 29.80 -12.53 10.38
C GLY A 155 30.75 -12.60 9.19
N GLU A 156 31.25 -13.81 8.92
CA GLU A 156 32.22 -14.09 7.86
C GLU A 156 31.61 -14.10 6.46
N LYS A 157 30.31 -14.41 6.35
CA LYS A 157 29.60 -14.48 5.08
C LYS A 157 29.02 -13.12 4.74
N MET A 158 29.17 -12.67 3.49
CA MET A 158 28.68 -11.36 3.10
C MET A 158 27.15 -11.30 3.14
N ILE A 159 26.59 -10.20 3.67
CA ILE A 159 25.15 -9.91 3.56
C ILE A 159 24.90 -8.96 2.40
N VAL A 160 24.08 -9.37 1.42
CA VAL A 160 23.63 -8.52 0.32
C VAL A 160 22.20 -8.09 0.59
N TYR A 161 21.93 -6.78 0.54
CA TYR A 161 20.61 -6.23 0.89
C TYR A 161 20.18 -5.02 0.04
N GLY A 162 18.89 -4.71 0.09
CA GLY A 162 18.22 -3.58 -0.60
C GLY A 162 17.47 -2.69 0.39
N HIS A 163 16.20 -2.35 0.10
CA HIS A 163 15.25 -1.62 0.94
C HIS A 163 15.56 -0.14 1.22
N GLN A 164 16.81 0.17 1.58
CA GLN A 164 17.29 1.53 1.81
C GLN A 164 18.16 1.97 0.65
N VAL A 165 17.69 2.97 -0.10
CA VAL A 165 18.49 3.60 -1.16
C VAL A 165 19.82 4.11 -0.58
N VAL A 166 20.93 3.56 -1.05
CA VAL A 166 22.28 3.86 -0.53
C VAL A 166 23.02 4.97 -1.31
N GLY A 167 22.40 5.52 -2.35
CA GLY A 167 22.96 6.52 -3.25
C GLY A 167 23.14 5.97 -4.67
N ASP A 168 24.00 6.62 -5.46
CA ASP A 168 24.21 6.26 -6.88
C ASP A 168 24.99 4.95 -7.06
N PHE A 169 25.74 4.53 -6.04
CA PHE A 169 26.58 3.34 -6.06
C PHE A 169 26.31 2.46 -4.84
N PRO A 170 26.48 1.13 -4.95
CA PRO A 170 26.42 0.23 -3.81
C PRO A 170 27.33 0.65 -2.66
N LYS A 171 26.85 0.43 -1.44
CA LYS A 171 27.54 0.86 -0.23
C LYS A 171 27.88 -0.34 0.63
N THR A 172 29.17 -0.51 0.88
CA THR A 172 29.68 -1.56 1.77
C THR A 172 29.91 -1.00 3.16
N ILE A 173 29.40 -1.67 4.19
CA ILE A 173 29.66 -1.41 5.61
C ILE A 173 29.96 -2.75 6.27
N ASN A 174 31.14 -2.87 6.89
CA ASN A 174 31.67 -4.16 7.36
C ASN A 174 31.57 -5.22 6.25
N ASN A 175 31.10 -6.42 6.55
CA ASN A 175 30.90 -7.49 5.57
C ASN A 175 29.45 -7.51 5.03
N THR A 176 28.90 -6.34 4.74
CA THR A 176 27.55 -6.17 4.19
C THR A 176 27.60 -5.20 3.02
N ILE A 177 26.77 -5.40 2.00
CA ILE A 177 26.65 -4.54 0.83
C ILE A 177 25.18 -4.23 0.52
N GLY A 178 24.84 -2.95 0.57
CA GLY A 178 23.55 -2.43 0.11
C GLY A 178 23.61 -2.13 -1.39
N ILE A 179 22.67 -2.68 -2.16
CA ILE A 179 22.61 -2.51 -3.63
C ILE A 179 21.31 -1.87 -4.13
N ASP A 180 20.42 -1.43 -3.24
CA ASP A 180 19.32 -0.56 -3.65
C ASP A 180 19.87 0.84 -3.97
N THR A 181 19.88 1.17 -5.26
CA THR A 181 20.33 2.45 -5.80
C THR A 181 19.18 3.27 -6.39
N GLY A 182 17.93 2.99 -5.97
CA GLY A 182 16.78 3.85 -6.19
C GLY A 182 16.26 3.88 -7.63
N ALA A 183 16.12 2.72 -8.29
CA ALA A 183 15.67 2.62 -9.68
C ALA A 183 14.35 3.40 -9.94
N CYS A 184 13.31 3.17 -9.13
CA CYS A 184 12.03 3.85 -9.32
C CYS A 184 12.07 5.37 -9.09
N ASN A 185 13.12 5.90 -8.47
CA ASN A 185 13.30 7.32 -8.15
C ASN A 185 14.27 8.04 -9.11
N GLY A 186 14.59 7.44 -10.25
CA GLY A 186 15.50 8.03 -11.23
C GLY A 186 16.98 7.78 -10.95
N GLY A 187 17.29 6.89 -9.99
CA GLY A 187 18.65 6.42 -9.73
C GLY A 187 19.02 5.28 -10.68
N PHE A 188 19.57 4.20 -10.13
CA PHE A 188 20.03 3.05 -10.91
C PHE A 188 19.33 1.77 -10.47
N LEU A 189 19.12 0.84 -11.41
CA LEU A 189 18.94 -0.56 -11.06
C LEU A 189 20.30 -1.24 -11.04
N THR A 190 20.60 -1.93 -9.93
CA THR A 190 21.91 -2.54 -9.69
C THR A 190 21.80 -4.05 -9.55
N ALA A 191 22.74 -4.77 -10.16
CA ALA A 191 23.01 -6.18 -9.93
C ALA A 191 24.42 -6.40 -9.36
N LEU A 192 24.53 -7.35 -8.44
CA LEU A 192 25.79 -7.92 -7.99
C LEU A 192 25.96 -9.31 -8.61
N GLU A 193 27.00 -9.49 -9.42
CA GLU A 193 27.35 -10.76 -10.05
C GLU A 193 28.28 -11.57 -9.14
N LEU A 194 27.86 -12.79 -8.80
CA LEU A 194 28.60 -13.76 -8.01
C LEU A 194 29.11 -14.90 -8.91
N PRO A 195 30.28 -15.50 -8.59
CA PRO A 195 31.07 -15.30 -7.36
C PRO A 195 32.03 -14.10 -7.40
N GLY A 196 32.11 -13.36 -8.51
CA GLY A 196 33.11 -12.30 -8.71
C GLY A 196 32.90 -11.01 -7.91
N PHE A 197 31.70 -10.82 -7.35
CA PHE A 197 31.25 -9.57 -6.73
C PHE A 197 31.33 -8.35 -7.68
N ASN A 198 31.10 -8.57 -8.98
CA ASN A 198 31.11 -7.48 -9.96
C ASN A 198 29.79 -6.70 -9.86
N ILE A 199 29.88 -5.37 -9.86
CA ILE A 199 28.71 -4.48 -9.82
C ILE A 199 28.33 -4.08 -11.24
N HIS A 200 27.06 -4.26 -11.58
CA HIS A 200 26.46 -3.85 -12.84
C HIS A 200 25.30 -2.91 -12.58
N GLN A 201 25.26 -1.77 -13.27
CA GLN A 201 24.20 -0.78 -13.10
C GLN A 201 23.62 -0.31 -14.43
N VAL A 202 22.33 -0.05 -14.45
CA VAL A 202 21.62 0.64 -15.53
C VAL A 202 20.92 1.87 -14.94
N ALA A 203 21.16 3.03 -15.54
CA ALA A 203 20.50 4.27 -15.13
C ALA A 203 19.02 4.23 -15.50
N SER A 204 18.18 4.68 -14.58
CA SER A 204 16.75 4.80 -14.81
C SER A 204 16.48 5.96 -15.75
N LYS A 205 15.56 5.79 -16.70
CA LYS A 205 15.29 6.83 -17.71
C LYS A 205 14.67 8.10 -17.12
N ARG A 206 14.03 7.98 -15.96
CA ARG A 206 13.24 9.03 -15.29
C ARG A 206 12.90 8.64 -13.86
N ASP A 207 12.38 9.58 -13.08
CA ASP A 207 11.77 9.33 -11.77
C ASP A 207 10.35 8.79 -11.96
N TYR A 208 10.26 7.46 -12.14
CA TYR A 208 8.99 6.78 -12.37
C TYR A 208 7.97 7.04 -11.26
N TRP A 209 8.41 7.10 -9.99
CA TRP A 209 7.48 7.26 -8.90
C TRP A 209 6.74 8.59 -8.96
N LYS A 210 7.47 9.69 -9.24
CA LYS A 210 6.83 11.01 -9.40
C LYS A 210 5.88 11.06 -10.60
N GLU A 211 6.18 10.36 -11.69
CA GLU A 211 5.31 10.30 -12.85
C GLU A 211 4.04 9.48 -12.57
N GLU A 212 4.19 8.28 -11.99
CA GLU A 212 3.06 7.41 -11.65
C GLU A 212 2.14 8.07 -10.61
N GLN A 213 2.69 8.84 -9.67
CA GLN A 213 1.89 9.66 -8.75
C GLN A 213 0.92 10.58 -9.48
N LYS A 214 1.34 11.23 -10.57
CA LYS A 214 0.48 12.12 -11.36
C LYS A 214 -0.53 11.32 -12.20
N ILE A 215 -0.08 10.25 -12.84
CA ILE A 215 -0.90 9.44 -13.77
C ILE A 215 -2.05 8.73 -13.03
N TRP A 216 -1.80 8.22 -11.83
CA TRP A 216 -2.75 7.37 -11.13
C TRP A 216 -3.65 8.11 -10.14
N GLN A 217 -3.35 9.35 -9.77
CA GLN A 217 -4.05 10.03 -8.67
C GLN A 217 -5.56 10.05 -8.88
N LEU A 218 -6.02 10.43 -10.08
CA LEU A 218 -7.44 10.47 -10.40
C LEU A 218 -8.06 9.06 -10.42
N LYS A 219 -7.39 8.08 -11.05
CA LYS A 219 -7.88 6.70 -11.14
C LYS A 219 -8.05 6.06 -9.77
N ILE A 220 -7.08 6.30 -8.89
CA ILE A 220 -7.11 5.84 -7.50
C ILE A 220 -8.27 6.49 -6.76
N LEU A 221 -8.44 7.81 -6.90
CA LEU A 221 -9.58 8.51 -6.29
C LEU A 221 -10.91 7.96 -6.80
N GLN A 222 -11.06 7.72 -8.10
CA GLN A 222 -12.28 7.16 -8.67
C GLN A 222 -12.56 5.72 -8.20
N SER A 223 -11.52 4.95 -7.87
CA SER A 223 -11.66 3.58 -7.37
C SER A 223 -12.07 3.48 -5.89
N LYS A 224 -12.04 4.59 -5.13
CA LYS A 224 -12.37 4.56 -3.70
C LYS A 224 -13.87 4.33 -3.50
N PRO A 225 -14.27 3.58 -2.45
CA PRO A 225 -15.66 3.34 -2.11
C PRO A 225 -16.25 4.55 -1.39
N TRP A 226 -16.30 5.72 -2.03
CA TRP A 226 -16.71 6.98 -1.38
C TRP A 226 -18.10 6.92 -0.76
N VAL A 227 -18.99 6.13 -1.34
CA VAL A 227 -20.39 5.99 -0.93
C VAL A 227 -20.51 5.24 0.40
N GLU A 228 -19.69 4.21 0.60
CA GLU A 228 -19.64 3.35 1.78
C GLU A 228 -18.61 3.81 2.82
N MET A 229 -17.61 4.57 2.40
CA MET A 229 -16.56 5.09 3.29
C MET A 229 -17.15 6.11 4.27
N SER A 230 -16.73 6.03 5.52
CA SER A 230 -17.17 7.01 6.52
C SER A 230 -16.70 8.42 6.16
N LEU A 231 -17.55 9.42 6.36
CA LEU A 231 -17.28 10.82 6.07
C LEU A 231 -16.03 11.36 6.79
N ASP A 232 -15.71 10.90 8.01
CA ASP A 232 -14.46 11.25 8.70
C ASP A 232 -13.22 10.76 7.93
N MET A 233 -13.18 9.48 7.56
CA MET A 233 -12.10 8.92 6.76
C MET A 233 -12.01 9.61 5.38
N SER A 234 -13.16 9.82 4.72
CA SER A 234 -13.23 10.51 3.43
C SER A 234 -12.69 11.94 3.53
N GLY A 235 -13.07 12.68 4.56
CA GLY A 235 -12.58 14.04 4.83
C GLY A 235 -11.06 14.07 5.02
N LYS A 236 -10.52 13.18 5.87
CA LYS A 236 -9.07 13.05 6.07
C LYS A 236 -8.32 12.74 4.77
N LEU A 237 -8.89 11.93 3.89
CA LEU A 237 -8.28 11.61 2.59
C LEU A 237 -8.28 12.83 1.66
N VAL A 238 -9.39 13.57 1.62
CA VAL A 238 -9.52 14.80 0.84
C VAL A 238 -8.56 15.89 1.32
N ASP A 239 -8.42 16.07 2.63
CA ASP A 239 -7.53 17.06 3.23
C ASP A 239 -6.06 16.76 2.93
N LYS A 240 -5.69 15.48 2.97
CA LYS A 240 -4.36 15.00 2.57
C LYS A 240 -4.02 15.28 1.11
N LEU A 241 -5.00 15.59 0.26
CA LEU A 241 -4.79 15.87 -1.17
C LEU A 241 -5.03 17.34 -1.52
N SER A 242 -5.22 18.20 -0.52
CA SER A 242 -5.47 19.62 -0.70
C SER A 242 -4.34 20.38 -1.42
N PHE A 243 -3.12 19.84 -1.42
CA PHE A 243 -1.97 20.44 -2.10
C PHE A 243 -1.86 20.04 -3.59
N VAL A 244 -2.61 19.03 -4.05
CA VAL A 244 -2.50 18.55 -5.44
C VAL A 244 -3.06 19.60 -6.40
N GLN A 245 -2.28 19.92 -7.44
CA GLN A 245 -2.60 20.98 -8.41
C GLN A 245 -3.05 20.43 -9.79
N GLU A 246 -3.07 19.12 -9.98
CA GLU A 246 -3.45 18.52 -11.25
C GLU A 246 -4.93 18.83 -11.56
N PRO A 247 -5.28 19.44 -12.73
CA PRO A 247 -6.61 19.99 -12.97
C PRO A 247 -7.77 19.02 -12.77
N ASP A 248 -7.65 17.80 -13.32
CA ASP A 248 -8.71 16.79 -13.22
C ASP A 248 -8.90 16.29 -11.78
N VAL A 249 -7.81 16.20 -11.01
CA VAL A 249 -7.86 15.83 -9.59
C VAL A 249 -8.52 16.94 -8.80
N LEU A 250 -8.19 18.20 -9.06
CA LEU A 250 -8.79 19.35 -8.41
C LEU A 250 -10.30 19.40 -8.68
N GLU A 251 -10.71 19.23 -9.93
CA GLU A 251 -12.14 19.19 -10.29
C GLU A 251 -12.88 18.06 -9.56
N PHE A 252 -12.28 16.86 -9.50
CA PHE A 252 -12.84 15.73 -8.76
C PHE A 252 -13.01 16.05 -7.27
N LEU A 253 -11.98 16.61 -6.63
CA LEU A 253 -12.02 16.98 -5.21
C LEU A 253 -13.04 18.08 -4.93
N ILE A 254 -13.21 19.06 -5.82
CA ILE A 254 -14.23 20.11 -5.68
C ILE A 254 -15.63 19.49 -5.71
N LYS A 255 -15.94 18.63 -6.68
CA LYS A 255 -17.22 17.94 -6.77
C LYS A 255 -17.49 17.08 -5.54
N LEU A 256 -16.47 16.36 -5.08
CA LEU A 256 -16.57 15.50 -3.90
C LEU A 256 -16.84 16.31 -2.62
N LYS A 257 -16.12 17.43 -2.42
CA LYS A 257 -16.36 18.35 -1.30
C LYS A 257 -17.76 18.96 -1.34
N ALA A 258 -18.22 19.39 -2.51
CA ALA A 258 -19.57 19.92 -2.68
C ALA A 258 -20.64 18.89 -2.33
N TRP A 259 -20.42 17.62 -2.72
CA TRP A 259 -21.32 16.52 -2.37
C TRP A 259 -21.32 16.23 -0.87
N PHE A 260 -20.16 16.19 -0.20
CA PHE A 260 -20.11 16.03 1.26
C PHE A 260 -20.82 17.17 1.98
N LYS A 261 -20.62 18.41 1.52
CA LYS A 261 -21.35 19.56 2.05
C LYS A 261 -22.86 19.42 1.89
N TYR A 262 -23.34 19.00 0.71
CA TYR A 262 -24.75 18.75 0.48
C TYR A 262 -25.30 17.71 1.47
N LEU A 263 -24.58 16.62 1.71
CA LEU A 263 -24.99 15.59 2.68
C LEU A 263 -25.03 16.09 4.12
N ASP A 264 -24.18 17.05 4.50
CA ASP A 264 -24.23 17.72 5.82
C ASP A 264 -25.43 18.67 5.88
N ASP A 265 -25.70 19.41 4.80
CA ASP A 265 -26.81 20.36 4.70
C ASP A 265 -28.18 19.64 4.72
N LEU A 266 -28.25 18.33 4.42
CA LEU A 266 -29.46 17.51 4.58
C LEU A 266 -29.83 17.21 6.04
N LEU A 267 -28.86 17.23 6.97
CA LEU A 267 -29.10 16.76 8.35
C LEU A 267 -30.19 17.55 9.09
N PRO A 268 -30.25 18.89 9.02
CA PRO A 268 -31.33 19.65 9.63
C PRO A 268 -32.71 19.36 9.02
N GLU A 269 -32.78 19.09 7.71
CA GLU A 269 -34.04 18.73 7.05
C GLU A 269 -34.52 17.33 7.47
N ILE A 270 -33.58 16.37 7.58
CA ILE A 270 -33.85 15.03 8.11
C ILE A 270 -34.50 15.12 9.51
N ILE A 271 -33.96 15.95 10.41
CA ILE A 271 -34.56 16.16 11.74
C ILE A 271 -35.99 16.67 11.61
N LYS A 272 -36.23 17.72 10.81
CA LYS A 272 -37.58 18.28 10.61
C LYS A 272 -38.57 17.26 10.07
N LYS A 273 -38.14 16.40 9.14
CA LYS A 273 -38.99 15.33 8.58
C LYS A 273 -39.30 14.25 9.62
N ILE A 274 -38.33 13.88 10.47
CA ILE A 274 -38.56 12.95 11.59
C ILE A 274 -39.52 13.57 12.60
N GLU A 275 -39.39 14.85 12.91
CA GLU A 275 -40.32 15.58 13.80
C GLU A 275 -41.74 15.56 13.24
N ALA A 276 -41.92 15.95 11.97
CA ALA A 276 -43.22 15.94 11.31
C ALA A 276 -43.85 14.54 11.28
N LEU A 277 -43.07 13.52 10.93
CA LEU A 277 -43.50 12.12 10.94
C LEU A 277 -43.92 11.67 12.34
N THR A 278 -43.12 11.99 13.36
CA THR A 278 -43.40 11.62 14.75
C THR A 278 -44.71 12.24 15.24
N ILE A 279 -44.96 13.52 14.91
CA ILE A 279 -46.20 14.22 15.25
C ILE A 279 -47.41 13.56 14.56
N SER A 280 -47.31 13.22 13.27
CA SER A 280 -48.37 12.53 12.51
C SER A 280 -48.66 11.15 13.11
N LEU A 281 -47.63 10.33 13.37
CA LEU A 281 -47.78 9.00 14.01
C LEU A 281 -48.43 9.09 15.39
N MET A 282 -48.06 10.08 16.21
CA MET A 282 -48.68 10.27 17.54
C MET A 282 -50.16 10.62 17.43
N LYS A 283 -50.55 11.40 16.42
CA LYS A 283 -51.93 11.81 16.18
C LYS A 283 -52.78 10.67 15.62
N GLU A 284 -52.24 9.88 14.70
CA GLU A 284 -52.97 8.85 13.95
C GLU A 284 -53.06 7.53 14.72
N SER A 285 -51.98 7.09 15.35
CA SER A 285 -51.89 5.76 15.95
C SER A 285 -52.21 5.73 17.45
N GLY A 286 -52.16 6.88 18.15
CA GLY A 286 -52.49 6.98 19.57
C GLY A 286 -51.76 5.94 20.44
N ALA A 287 -52.52 4.98 20.99
CA ALA A 287 -51.98 3.89 21.82
C ALA A 287 -51.03 2.94 21.04
N ASP A 288 -51.23 2.79 19.74
CA ASP A 288 -50.46 1.89 18.86
C ASP A 288 -49.19 2.53 18.28
N PHE A 289 -48.86 3.78 18.64
CA PHE A 289 -47.67 4.49 18.18
C PHE A 289 -46.40 3.64 18.23
N SER A 290 -46.20 2.89 19.32
CA SER A 290 -44.98 2.11 19.50
C SER A 290 -44.86 0.94 18.53
N LEU A 291 -46.00 0.39 18.07
CA LEU A 291 -46.04 -0.63 17.05
C LEU A 291 -45.74 -0.01 15.68
N GLU A 292 -46.42 1.08 15.34
CA GLU A 292 -46.27 1.75 14.04
C GLU A 292 -44.88 2.36 13.84
N ALA A 293 -44.31 3.01 14.86
CA ALA A 293 -42.97 3.57 14.79
C ALA A 293 -41.91 2.51 14.47
N ARG A 294 -42.10 1.26 14.93
CA ARG A 294 -41.17 0.13 14.70
C ARG A 294 -41.18 -0.39 13.26
N ASN A 295 -42.15 0.02 12.44
CA ASN A 295 -42.16 -0.29 11.01
C ASN A 295 -41.08 0.48 10.22
N TYR A 296 -40.47 1.52 10.82
CA TYR A 296 -39.41 2.31 10.21
C TYR A 296 -38.01 1.83 10.62
N ALA A 297 -37.08 1.73 9.67
CA ALA A 297 -35.70 1.31 9.93
C ALA A 297 -34.97 2.25 10.92
N PHE A 298 -35.38 3.51 10.99
CA PHE A 298 -34.87 4.53 11.90
C PHE A 298 -35.77 4.78 13.13
N TYR A 299 -36.62 3.83 13.53
CA TYR A 299 -37.56 3.98 14.66
C TYR A 299 -36.93 4.58 15.92
N ASN A 300 -35.67 4.25 16.23
CA ASN A 300 -34.94 4.80 17.36
C ASN A 300 -34.90 6.34 17.36
N LEU A 301 -34.81 6.97 16.18
CA LEU A 301 -34.87 8.43 16.05
C LEU A 301 -36.28 8.97 16.33
N ILE A 302 -37.32 8.27 15.85
CA ILE A 302 -38.73 8.59 16.12
C ILE A 302 -39.01 8.57 17.62
N PHE A 303 -38.54 7.53 18.34
CA PHE A 303 -38.67 7.46 19.79
C PHE A 303 -37.89 8.56 20.52
N LYS A 304 -36.68 8.90 20.08
CA LYS A 304 -35.93 10.04 20.63
C LYS A 304 -36.66 11.37 20.41
N CYS A 305 -37.24 11.56 19.23
CA CYS A 305 -38.04 12.73 18.89
C CYS A 305 -39.25 12.85 19.79
N ARG A 306 -40.00 11.76 19.99
CA ARG A 306 -41.16 11.72 20.90
C ARG A 306 -40.79 12.13 22.33
N ASN A 307 -39.59 11.79 22.77
CA ASN A 307 -39.10 12.10 24.11
C ASN A 307 -38.46 13.51 24.20
N GLY A 308 -38.49 14.32 23.14
CA GLY A 308 -37.91 15.66 23.10
C GLY A 308 -36.38 15.69 23.09
N ASN A 309 -35.73 14.57 22.75
CA ASN A 309 -34.28 14.38 22.88
C ASN A 309 -33.59 14.12 21.52
N LEU A 310 -34.27 14.35 20.39
CA LEU A 310 -33.65 14.21 19.07
C LEU A 310 -32.75 15.42 18.79
N SER A 311 -31.53 15.14 18.33
CA SER A 311 -30.51 16.14 18.00
C SER A 311 -29.68 15.72 16.79
N LEU A 312 -28.85 16.64 16.26
CA LEU A 312 -27.92 16.32 15.17
C LEU A 312 -26.93 15.21 15.54
N ASN A 313 -26.51 15.12 16.81
CA ASN A 313 -25.60 14.08 17.28
C ASN A 313 -26.19 12.67 17.10
N ASP A 314 -27.52 12.53 17.10
CA ASP A 314 -28.18 11.24 16.89
C ASP A 314 -28.03 10.72 15.45
N LEU A 315 -27.69 11.62 14.53
CA LEU A 315 -27.42 11.30 13.13
C LEU A 315 -25.96 10.91 12.88
N GLU A 316 -25.05 11.04 13.86
CA GLU A 316 -23.63 10.66 13.71
C GLU A 316 -23.46 9.19 13.31
N LYS A 317 -24.37 8.29 13.70
CA LYS A 317 -24.34 6.88 13.28
C LYS A 317 -24.58 6.67 11.78
N PHE A 318 -25.16 7.66 11.09
CA PHE A 318 -25.27 7.74 9.63
C PHE A 318 -24.02 8.42 9.06
N ASN A 319 -22.87 7.83 9.38
CA ASN A 319 -21.54 8.38 9.13
C ASN A 319 -21.02 8.14 7.71
N THR A 320 -21.82 7.62 6.78
CA THR A 320 -21.41 7.36 5.38
C THR A 320 -22.40 8.04 4.45
N PRO A 321 -22.00 8.46 3.24
CA PRO A 321 -22.93 8.99 2.25
C PRO A 321 -24.14 8.08 1.99
N LEU A 322 -23.93 6.77 1.83
CA LEU A 322 -25.01 5.80 1.58
C LEU A 322 -26.08 5.87 2.65
N LYS A 323 -25.69 5.74 3.92
CA LYS A 323 -26.59 5.80 5.08
C LYS A 323 -27.41 7.10 5.12
N ARG A 324 -26.79 8.24 4.80
CA ARG A 324 -27.49 9.53 4.81
C ARG A 324 -28.50 9.64 3.67
N VAL A 325 -28.11 9.23 2.46
CA VAL A 325 -29.02 9.22 1.30
C VAL A 325 -30.19 8.27 1.51
N VAL A 326 -29.95 7.07 2.05
CA VAL A 326 -31.02 6.11 2.37
C VAL A 326 -31.99 6.70 3.38
N LEU A 327 -31.49 7.29 4.48
CA LEU A 327 -32.35 7.94 5.49
C LEU A 327 -33.16 9.10 4.89
N ALA A 328 -32.52 9.96 4.09
CA ALA A 328 -33.19 11.08 3.44
C ALA A 328 -34.33 10.60 2.52
N ARG A 329 -34.07 9.55 1.73
CA ARG A 329 -35.05 8.96 0.82
C ARG A 329 -36.24 8.34 1.55
N GLU A 330 -36.01 7.61 2.65
CA GLU A 330 -37.09 7.06 3.47
C GLU A 330 -37.98 8.15 4.08
N LEU A 331 -37.44 9.36 4.26
CA LEU A 331 -38.15 10.54 4.75
C LEU A 331 -38.77 11.40 3.62
N GLY A 332 -38.66 10.95 2.37
CA GLY A 332 -39.18 11.67 1.20
C GLY A 332 -38.50 13.03 1.00
N ILE A 333 -37.19 13.08 1.20
CA ILE A 333 -36.32 14.19 0.79
C ILE A 333 -35.72 13.79 -0.57
N GLU A 334 -35.84 14.68 -1.57
CA GLU A 334 -35.36 14.46 -2.94
C GLU A 334 -33.86 14.71 -3.12
#